data_AF-A0A923L7E2-F1
#
_entry.id   AF-A0A923L7E2-F1
#
_cell.length_a   1.000
_cell.length_b   1.000
_cell.length_c   1.000
_cell.angle_alpha   90.00
_cell.angle_beta   90.00
_cell.angle_gamma   90.00
#
_symmetry.space_group_name_H-M   'P 1'
#
loop_
_entity.id
_entity.type
_entity.pdbx_description
1 polymer ?
#
loop_
_entity_poly.entity_id
_entity_poly.type
_entity_poly.pdbx_seq_one_letter_code
_entity_poly.pdbx_strand_id
1 'polypeptide(L)'
;MKKGNKLYLPIIGIGIVLIIMISSVKVVFANEDIAYMLKNWFDEKQSASIEEIERTISQEKEKQTTRLKSEIHEAIQSAESQYEVFLEEEKTKRKQELIDYADQLISNYDVSVEADQVLIEKLNCLITKTEIEMDIVLGKKDTSQLIDCGELQVNDAN
;
A
#
# COMPACT_ATOMS: atom_id res chain seq x y z
N MET A 1 -29.42 -31.90 105.31
CA MET A 1 -28.37 -31.28 104.48
C MET A 1 -28.50 -31.74 103.02
N LYS A 2 -28.16 -30.85 102.09
CA LYS A 2 -27.91 -31.03 100.64
C LYS A 2 -29.11 -31.22 99.69
N LYS A 3 -29.53 -30.11 99.06
CA LYS A 3 -30.14 -30.10 97.72
C LYS A 3 -29.60 -28.89 96.96
N GLY A 4 -28.53 -29.08 96.20
CA GLY A 4 -27.86 -28.01 95.47
C GLY A 4 -27.22 -28.53 94.17
N ASN A 5 -27.42 -27.76 93.10
CA ASN A 5 -26.72 -27.77 91.82
C ASN A 5 -27.13 -28.86 90.80
N LYS A 6 -28.24 -28.61 90.08
CA LYS A 6 -28.46 -29.10 88.71
C LYS A 6 -28.33 -27.97 87.66
N LEU A 7 -27.58 -26.90 87.97
CA LEU A 7 -27.46 -25.73 87.09
C LEU A 7 -26.37 -25.87 86.01
N TYR A 8 -25.46 -26.86 86.12
CA TYR A 8 -24.34 -27.05 85.20
C TYR A 8 -24.72 -27.72 83.87
N LEU A 9 -25.80 -28.51 83.85
CA LEU A 9 -26.28 -29.23 82.68
C LEU A 9 -26.72 -28.29 81.52
N PRO A 10 -27.52 -27.23 81.75
CA PRO A 10 -27.88 -26.28 80.68
C PRO A 10 -26.69 -25.40 80.25
N ILE A 11 -25.74 -25.11 81.14
CA ILE A 11 -24.57 -24.27 80.84
C ILE A 11 -23.61 -24.97 79.88
N ILE A 12 -23.39 -26.28 80.06
CA ILE A 12 -22.56 -27.10 79.15
C ILE A 12 -23.21 -27.19 77.77
N GLY A 13 -24.54 -27.34 77.70
CA GLY A 13 -25.27 -27.34 76.43
C GLY A 13 -25.12 -26.02 75.66
N ILE A 14 -25.26 -24.88 76.35
CA ILE A 14 -25.07 -23.55 75.75
C ILE A 14 -23.63 -23.34 75.28
N GLY A 15 -22.64 -23.80 76.06
CA GLY A 15 -21.23 -23.72 75.68
C GLY A 15 -20.91 -24.48 74.38
N ILE A 16 -21.47 -25.68 74.21
CA ILE A 16 -21.27 -26.49 73.00
C ILE A 16 -21.94 -25.82 71.79
N VAL A 17 -23.15 -25.28 71.94
CA VAL A 17 -23.86 -24.57 70.86
C VAL A 17 -23.10 -23.32 70.40
N LEU A 18 -22.51 -22.57 71.34
CA LEU A 18 -21.69 -21.39 71.01
C LEU A 18 -20.41 -21.76 70.25
N ILE A 19 -19.74 -22.85 70.63
CA ILE A 19 -18.53 -23.32 69.93
C ILE A 19 -18.86 -23.75 68.50
N ILE A 20 -19.98 -24.47 68.30
CA ILE A 20 -20.43 -24.89 66.96
C ILE A 20 -20.75 -23.66 66.10
N MET A 21 -21.45 -22.67 66.65
CA MET A 21 -21.77 -21.41 65.94
C MET A 21 -20.53 -20.59 65.58
N ILE A 22 -19.51 -20.54 66.45
CA ILE A 22 -18.26 -19.81 66.16
C ILE A 22 -17.41 -20.55 65.11
N SER A 23 -17.46 -21.89 65.09
CA SER A 23 -16.71 -22.70 64.14
C SER A 23 -17.24 -22.65 62.70
N SER A 24 -18.54 -22.46 62.50
CA SER A 24 -19.16 -22.36 61.18
C SER A 24 -18.87 -21.03 60.47
N VAL A 25 -18.56 -19.95 61.19
CA VAL A 25 -18.25 -18.65 60.56
C VAL A 25 -16.85 -18.66 59.89
N LYS A 26 -15.88 -19.39 60.44
CA LYS A 26 -14.49 -19.40 59.91
C LYS A 26 -14.33 -20.12 58.56
N VAL A 27 -15.21 -21.08 58.23
CA VAL A 27 -15.12 -21.85 56.97
C VAL A 27 -15.67 -21.05 55.78
N VAL A 28 -16.59 -20.12 56.02
CA VAL A 28 -17.17 -19.27 54.97
C VAL A 28 -16.16 -18.24 54.46
N PHE A 29 -15.38 -17.62 55.34
CA PHE A 29 -14.41 -16.59 54.96
C PHE A 29 -13.24 -17.11 54.11
N ALA A 30 -12.81 -18.38 54.27
CA ALA A 30 -11.74 -18.95 53.47
C ALA A 30 -12.16 -19.25 52.02
N ASN A 31 -13.43 -19.58 51.80
CA ASN A 31 -13.94 -19.89 50.46
C ASN A 31 -14.21 -18.61 49.64
N GLU A 32 -14.59 -17.51 50.30
CA GLU A 32 -14.70 -16.19 49.66
C GLU A 32 -13.34 -15.65 49.21
N ASP A 33 -12.30 -15.80 50.02
CA ASP A 33 -10.97 -15.25 49.73
C ASP A 33 -10.31 -15.96 48.53
N ILE A 34 -10.43 -17.29 48.47
CA ILE A 34 -9.93 -18.09 47.33
C ILE A 34 -10.72 -17.77 46.05
N ALA A 35 -12.05 -17.64 46.14
CA ALA A 35 -12.87 -17.29 44.99
C ALA A 35 -12.53 -15.89 44.46
N TYR A 36 -12.28 -14.93 45.35
CA TYR A 36 -11.86 -13.59 44.99
C TYR A 36 -10.47 -13.56 44.34
N MET A 37 -9.49 -14.30 44.88
CA MET A 37 -8.16 -14.43 44.28
C MET A 37 -8.20 -15.06 42.89
N LEU A 38 -8.96 -16.13 42.70
CA LEU A 38 -9.12 -16.79 41.39
C LEU A 38 -9.80 -15.88 40.37
N LYS A 39 -10.80 -15.11 40.81
CA LYS A 39 -11.46 -14.12 39.96
C LYS A 39 -10.47 -13.03 39.52
N ASN A 40 -9.73 -12.43 40.45
CA ASN A 40 -8.75 -11.41 40.12
C ASN A 40 -7.65 -11.96 39.19
N TRP A 41 -7.16 -13.17 39.43
CA TRP A 41 -6.18 -13.81 38.56
C TRP A 41 -6.73 -14.07 37.15
N PHE A 42 -8.00 -14.50 37.04
CA PHE A 42 -8.65 -14.70 35.76
C PHE A 42 -8.85 -13.38 35.01
N ASP A 43 -9.33 -12.34 35.70
CA ASP A 43 -9.52 -11.01 35.13
C ASP A 43 -8.18 -10.41 34.67
N GLU A 44 -7.10 -10.60 35.45
CA GLU A 44 -5.73 -10.19 35.08
C GLU A 44 -5.23 -10.95 33.85
N LYS A 45 -5.45 -12.26 33.78
CA LYS A 45 -5.08 -13.07 32.61
C LYS A 45 -5.88 -12.70 31.37
N GLN A 46 -7.16 -12.41 31.53
CA GLN A 46 -8.00 -11.92 30.44
C GLN A 46 -7.47 -10.57 29.93
N SER A 47 -7.20 -9.62 30.83
CA SER A 47 -6.66 -8.31 30.48
C SER A 47 -5.30 -8.42 29.78
N ALA A 48 -4.38 -9.22 30.30
CA ALA A 48 -3.07 -9.45 29.70
C ALA A 48 -3.17 -10.12 28.32
N SER A 49 -4.12 -11.04 28.14
CA SER A 49 -4.35 -11.70 26.85
C SER A 49 -4.89 -10.71 25.80
N ILE A 50 -5.80 -9.80 26.20
CA ILE A 50 -6.31 -8.75 25.32
C ILE A 50 -5.16 -7.84 24.89
N GLU A 51 -4.33 -7.38 25.83
CA GLU A 51 -3.18 -6.53 25.54
C GLU A 51 -2.18 -7.20 24.60
N GLU A 52 -1.89 -8.50 24.81
CA GLU A 52 -1.02 -9.26 23.92
C GLU A 52 -1.59 -9.42 22.50
N ILE A 53 -2.90 -9.66 22.38
CA ILE A 53 -3.59 -9.73 21.09
C ILE A 53 -3.52 -8.38 20.38
N GLU A 54 -3.83 -7.28 21.07
CA GLU A 54 -3.78 -5.94 20.49
C GLU A 54 -2.36 -5.56 20.04
N ARG A 55 -1.35 -5.89 20.86
CA ARG A 55 0.07 -5.70 20.49
C ARG A 55 0.42 -6.49 19.24
N THR A 56 0.03 -7.76 19.17
CA THR A 56 0.30 -8.63 18.02
C THR A 56 -0.40 -8.15 16.75
N ILE A 57 -1.66 -7.75 16.85
CA ILE A 57 -2.42 -7.16 15.74
C ILE A 57 -1.74 -5.89 15.25
N SER A 58 -1.28 -5.04 16.16
CA SER A 58 -0.60 -3.78 15.80
C SER A 58 0.72 -4.04 15.07
N GLN A 59 1.51 -5.00 15.55
CA GLN A 59 2.75 -5.42 14.90
C GLN A 59 2.51 -6.01 13.51
N GLU A 60 1.51 -6.88 13.36
CA GLU A 60 1.20 -7.47 12.05
C GLU A 60 0.66 -6.39 11.08
N LYS A 61 -0.15 -5.44 11.57
CA LYS A 61 -0.58 -4.28 10.76
C LYS A 61 0.59 -3.46 10.24
N GLU A 62 1.56 -3.15 11.10
CA GLU A 62 2.75 -2.40 10.70
C GLU A 62 3.58 -3.15 9.65
N LYS A 63 3.81 -4.46 9.88
CA LYS A 63 4.52 -5.33 8.95
C LYS A 63 3.83 -5.40 7.60
N GLN A 64 2.52 -5.61 7.59
CA GLN A 64 1.72 -5.70 6.36
C GLN A 64 1.64 -4.36 5.63
N THR A 65 1.60 -3.24 6.36
CA THR A 65 1.65 -1.90 5.77
C THR A 65 3.00 -1.64 5.11
N THR A 66 4.10 -2.03 5.77
CA THR A 66 5.46 -1.90 5.23
C THR A 66 5.64 -2.74 3.98
N ARG A 67 5.17 -4.00 4.01
CA ARG A 67 5.17 -4.88 2.84
C ARG A 67 4.36 -4.28 1.70
N LEU A 68 3.12 -3.82 1.96
CA LEU A 68 2.27 -3.21 0.93
C LEU A 68 2.95 -1.99 0.29
N LYS A 69 3.64 -1.15 1.07
CA LYS A 69 4.41 -0.02 0.53
C LYS A 69 5.54 -0.47 -0.40
N SER A 70 6.25 -1.54 -0.05
CA SER A 70 7.30 -2.13 -0.92
C SER A 70 6.71 -2.61 -2.25
N GLU A 71 5.63 -3.39 -2.18
CA GLU A 71 4.97 -3.97 -3.35
C GLU A 71 4.40 -2.88 -4.27
N ILE A 72 3.84 -1.80 -3.71
CA ILE A 72 3.40 -0.63 -4.48
C ILE A 72 4.59 0.05 -5.16
N HIS A 73 5.72 0.22 -4.46
CA HIS A 73 6.90 0.84 -5.04
C HIS A 73 7.47 0.01 -6.20
N GLU A 74 7.55 -1.31 -6.03
CA GLU A 74 7.97 -2.26 -7.08
C GLU A 74 7.00 -2.22 -8.27
N ALA A 75 5.69 -2.15 -8.03
CA ALA A 75 4.68 -2.02 -9.08
C ALA A 75 4.81 -0.70 -9.85
N ILE A 76 5.11 0.41 -9.16
CA ILE A 76 5.38 1.71 -9.81
C ILE A 76 6.61 1.62 -10.70
N GLN A 77 7.73 1.08 -10.20
CA GLN A 77 8.94 0.92 -11.00
C GLN A 77 8.73 0.03 -12.22
N SER A 78 7.98 -1.06 -12.06
CA SER A 78 7.62 -1.96 -13.16
C SER A 78 6.74 -1.26 -14.19
N ALA A 79 5.75 -0.46 -13.75
CA ALA A 79 4.89 0.31 -14.63
C ALA A 79 5.67 1.40 -15.39
N GLU A 80 6.62 2.07 -14.73
CA GLU A 80 7.51 3.06 -15.33
C GLU A 80 8.36 2.42 -16.43
N SER A 81 8.98 1.27 -16.15
CA SER A 81 9.75 0.52 -17.16
C SER A 81 8.89 0.07 -18.35
N GLN A 82 7.68 -0.45 -18.10
CA GLN A 82 6.75 -0.82 -19.17
C GLN A 82 6.31 0.39 -20.01
N TYR A 83 6.11 1.53 -19.35
CA TYR A 83 5.73 2.77 -20.02
C TYR A 83 6.86 3.30 -20.92
N GLU A 84 8.12 3.25 -20.47
CA GLU A 84 9.28 3.59 -21.29
C GLU A 84 9.39 2.70 -22.53
N VAL A 85 9.22 1.39 -22.38
CA VAL A 85 9.24 0.44 -23.51
C VAL A 85 8.12 0.76 -24.50
N PHE A 86 6.89 0.94 -24.02
CA PHE A 86 5.75 1.31 -24.86
C PHE A 86 5.99 2.60 -25.64
N LEU A 87 6.57 3.62 -25.00
CA LEU A 87 6.88 4.89 -25.65
C LEU A 87 7.94 4.74 -26.75
N GLU A 88 8.98 3.94 -26.54
CA GLU A 88 9.98 3.67 -27.57
C GLU A 88 9.41 2.91 -28.78
N GLU A 89 8.53 1.95 -28.51
CA GLU A 89 7.82 1.20 -29.54
C GLU A 89 6.91 2.12 -30.38
N GLU A 90 6.10 2.96 -29.72
CA GLU A 90 5.26 3.93 -30.43
C GLU A 90 6.11 4.97 -31.18
N LYS A 91 7.22 5.47 -30.61
CA LYS A 91 8.13 6.38 -31.34
C LYS A 91 8.63 5.73 -32.62
N THR A 92 9.12 4.49 -32.53
CA THR A 92 9.66 3.76 -33.68
C THR A 92 8.59 3.56 -34.74
N LYS A 93 7.39 3.15 -34.32
CA LYS A 93 6.24 2.96 -35.20
C LYS A 93 5.80 4.25 -35.88
N ARG A 94 5.63 5.35 -35.13
CA ARG A 94 5.24 6.65 -35.69
C ARG A 94 6.29 7.22 -36.62
N LYS A 95 7.57 7.06 -36.29
CA LYS A 95 8.67 7.43 -37.19
C LYS A 95 8.58 6.65 -38.50
N GLN A 96 8.35 5.35 -38.44
CA GLN A 96 8.20 4.53 -39.65
C GLN A 96 6.96 4.93 -40.46
N GLU A 97 5.81 5.15 -39.81
CA GLU A 97 4.60 5.64 -40.48
C GLU A 97 4.83 6.97 -41.20
N LEU A 98 5.59 7.89 -40.60
CA LEU A 98 5.95 9.17 -41.21
C LEU A 98 6.89 9.02 -42.40
N ILE A 99 7.90 8.14 -42.30
CA ILE A 99 8.81 7.82 -43.40
C ILE A 99 8.03 7.19 -44.55
N ASP A 100 7.22 6.18 -44.28
CA ASP A 100 6.42 5.49 -45.30
C ASP A 100 5.46 6.45 -46.00
N TYR A 101 4.83 7.36 -45.26
CA TYR A 101 3.96 8.40 -45.83
C TYR A 101 4.75 9.39 -46.68
N ALA A 102 5.91 9.84 -46.22
CA ALA A 102 6.79 10.72 -46.97
C ALA A 102 7.26 10.06 -48.28
N ASP A 103 7.66 8.79 -48.23
CA ASP A 103 8.05 8.01 -49.40
C ASP A 103 6.89 7.83 -50.39
N GLN A 104 5.67 7.62 -49.89
CA GLN A 104 4.47 7.63 -50.73
C GLN A 104 4.23 8.98 -51.40
N LEU A 105 4.40 10.09 -50.68
CA LEU A 105 4.27 11.43 -51.26
C LEU A 105 5.31 11.66 -52.36
N ILE A 106 6.56 11.26 -52.14
CA ILE A 106 7.63 11.34 -53.13
C ILE A 106 7.32 10.48 -54.35
N SER A 107 6.85 9.24 -54.15
CA SER A 107 6.55 8.31 -55.25
C SER A 107 5.34 8.71 -56.10
N ASN A 108 4.38 9.42 -55.51
CA ASN A 108 3.17 9.90 -56.20
C ASN A 108 3.36 11.27 -56.85
N TYR A 109 4.49 11.94 -56.62
CA TYR A 109 4.82 13.21 -57.24
C TYR A 109 5.34 12.98 -58.67
N ASP A 110 4.67 13.56 -59.68
CA ASP A 110 4.97 13.33 -61.09
C ASP A 110 6.33 13.94 -61.46
N VAL A 111 7.29 13.08 -61.83
CA VAL A 111 8.70 13.42 -62.12
C VAL A 111 8.83 13.94 -63.55
N SER A 112 8.13 15.02 -63.88
CA SER A 112 8.40 15.81 -65.07
C SER A 112 8.86 17.19 -64.65
N VAL A 113 10.14 17.48 -64.94
CA VAL A 113 10.92 18.66 -64.54
C VAL A 113 11.45 18.54 -63.11
N GLU A 114 12.78 18.36 -63.02
CA GLU A 114 13.63 18.61 -61.84
C GLU A 114 12.87 18.55 -60.51
N ALA A 115 12.68 17.34 -59.96
CA ALA A 115 12.17 17.17 -58.61
C ALA A 115 12.96 18.13 -57.71
N ASP A 116 12.25 19.14 -57.19
CA ASP A 116 12.86 20.27 -56.49
C ASP A 116 13.58 19.67 -55.29
N GLN A 117 14.90 19.50 -55.41
CA GLN A 117 15.72 18.72 -54.47
C GLN A 117 15.58 19.29 -53.06
N VAL A 118 15.28 20.59 -53.02
CA VAL A 118 14.85 21.39 -51.87
C VAL A 118 13.61 20.82 -51.17
N LEU A 119 12.60 20.34 -51.89
CA LEU A 119 11.38 19.76 -51.32
C LEU A 119 11.66 18.42 -50.62
N ILE A 120 12.47 17.56 -51.23
CA ILE A 120 12.88 16.28 -50.63
C ILE A 120 13.75 16.53 -49.39
N GLU A 121 14.71 17.46 -49.46
CA GLU A 121 15.54 17.85 -48.33
C GLU A 121 14.70 18.45 -47.18
N LYS A 122 13.69 19.27 -47.48
CA LYS A 122 12.76 19.81 -46.49
C LYS A 122 11.92 18.72 -45.83
N LEU A 123 11.42 17.74 -46.59
CA LEU A 123 10.63 16.64 -46.04
C LEU A 123 11.47 15.77 -45.08
N ASN A 124 12.70 15.47 -45.47
CA ASN A 124 13.66 14.78 -44.62
C ASN A 124 14.01 15.58 -43.34
N CYS A 125 14.13 16.90 -43.47
CA CYS A 125 14.30 17.77 -42.31
C CYS A 125 13.11 17.67 -41.35
N LEU A 126 11.87 17.72 -41.85
CA LEU A 126 10.66 17.63 -41.01
C LEU A 126 10.59 16.31 -40.25
N ILE A 127 10.90 15.18 -40.90
CA ILE A 127 10.98 13.87 -40.23
C ILE A 127 12.01 13.90 -39.09
N THR A 128 13.18 14.49 -39.35
CA THR A 128 14.25 14.61 -38.36
C THR A 128 13.85 15.53 -37.20
N LYS A 129 13.16 16.64 -37.50
CA LYS A 129 12.64 17.56 -36.50
C LYS A 129 11.63 16.88 -35.60
N THR A 130 10.66 16.14 -36.17
CA THR A 130 9.66 15.40 -35.39
C THR A 130 10.31 14.30 -34.54
N GLU A 131 11.37 13.63 -35.02
CA GLU A 131 12.14 12.70 -34.20
C GLU A 131 12.77 13.37 -32.98
N ILE A 132 13.33 14.57 -33.16
CA ILE A 132 13.92 15.35 -32.07
C ILE A 132 12.84 15.84 -31.10
N GLU A 133 11.68 16.30 -31.58
CA GLU A 133 10.54 16.70 -30.75
C GLU A 133 10.05 15.53 -29.88
N MET A 134 9.94 14.33 -30.45
CA MET A 134 9.60 13.12 -29.70
C MET A 134 10.66 12.81 -28.62
N ASP A 135 11.94 12.95 -28.93
CA ASP A 135 13.03 12.75 -27.95
C ASP A 135 13.04 13.79 -26.82
N ILE A 136 12.61 15.02 -27.09
CA ILE A 136 12.49 16.08 -26.08
C ILE A 136 11.38 15.78 -25.09
N VAL A 137 10.22 15.32 -25.57
CA VAL A 137 9.09 14.92 -24.70
C VAL A 137 9.50 13.78 -23.76
N LEU A 138 10.44 12.94 -24.18
CA LEU A 138 11.00 11.84 -23.40
C LEU A 138 12.15 12.26 -22.47
N GLY A 139 12.56 13.54 -22.48
CA GLY A 139 13.70 14.02 -21.70
C GLY A 139 15.06 13.48 -22.17
N LYS A 140 15.12 12.84 -23.35
CA LYS A 140 16.36 12.29 -23.94
C LYS A 140 17.19 13.34 -24.68
N LYS A 141 16.53 14.39 -25.16
CA LYS A 141 17.16 15.53 -25.81
C LYS A 141 16.68 16.83 -25.19
N ASP A 142 17.52 17.83 -25.30
CA ASP A 142 17.19 19.19 -24.88
C ASP A 142 16.57 19.97 -26.05
N THR A 143 15.71 20.93 -25.72
CA THR A 143 15.02 21.81 -26.67
C THR A 143 15.99 22.58 -27.58
N SER A 144 17.23 22.80 -27.15
CA SER A 144 18.32 23.38 -27.95
C SER A 144 18.72 22.55 -29.18
N GLN A 145 18.36 21.27 -29.23
CA GLN A 145 18.65 20.38 -30.36
C GLN A 145 17.61 20.47 -31.48
N LEU A 146 16.55 21.27 -31.31
CA LEU A 146 15.55 21.50 -32.35
C LEU A 146 16.17 22.12 -33.58
N ILE A 147 15.83 21.55 -34.74
CA ILE A 147 16.21 22.06 -36.06
C ILE A 147 15.05 22.85 -36.66
N ASP A 148 15.39 23.94 -37.37
CA ASP A 148 14.45 24.69 -38.18
C ASP A 148 14.50 24.19 -39.62
N CYS A 149 13.35 23.77 -40.14
CA CYS A 149 13.22 23.28 -41.51
C CYS A 149 12.69 24.33 -42.49
N GLY A 150 12.44 25.56 -42.02
CA GLY A 150 11.86 26.65 -42.80
C GLY A 150 10.41 26.40 -43.21
N GLU A 151 9.78 27.39 -43.85
CA GLU A 151 8.41 27.27 -44.34
C GLU A 151 8.36 26.61 -45.74
N LEU A 152 7.33 25.79 -45.97
CA LEU A 152 6.96 25.31 -47.30
C LEU A 152 6.29 26.46 -48.05
N GLN A 153 7.00 27.09 -48.98
CA GLN A 153 6.35 27.95 -49.97
C GLN A 153 5.71 27.04 -51.01
N VAL A 154 4.45 26.69 -50.77
CA VAL A 154 3.59 26.15 -51.82
C VAL A 154 3.33 27.32 -52.76
N ASN A 155 4.07 27.37 -53.87
CA ASN A 155 3.71 28.28 -54.94
C ASN A 155 2.38 27.80 -55.49
N ASP A 156 1.30 28.50 -55.13
CA ASP A 156 -0.01 28.33 -55.73
C ASP A 156 0.13 28.65 -57.23
N ALA A 157 0.25 27.60 -58.04
CA ALA A 157 0.19 27.72 -59.49
C ALA A 157 -1.27 28.01 -59.88
N ASN A 158 -1.49 29.23 -60.40
CA ASN A 158 -2.71 29.66 -61.09
C ASN A 158 -3.10 28.72 -62.25
#